data_AF-A0A397L825-F1
#
_entry.id   AF-A0A397L825-F1
#
_cell.length_a   1.000
_cell.length_b   1.000
_cell.length_c   1.000
_cell.angle_alpha   90.00
_cell.angle_beta   90.00
_cell.angle_gamma   90.00
#
_symmetry.space_group_name_H-M   'P 1'
#
loop_
_entity.id
_entity.type
_entity.pdbx_description
1 polymer ?
#
loop_
_entity_poly.entity_id
_entity_poly.type
_entity_poly.pdbx_seq_one_letter_code
_entity_poly.pdbx_strand_id
1 'polypeptide(L)'
;MKRLFFIGAVLVFTLNVNSQNTVAKFKFEDAEKAYYENKFEDCIQLLTETEALLGQTAPNILHLGILAEHKLLEQNPMHSYALIENLRNHCNTYLQDYDIAGLEEKFREVFEVSNGLKKYPNDILEFNAIKDSIAQVKKEAYDKVVSIIENYLNAIGGKEKLSQVRSIHKIITLKGVSYDTHEKFLFPDKFALFGSRSETGNKKKGQQYVYNGNECYYEIKGEKENLTAMTCKSFQSNINMNSFAELQFFNEGYDLQYYGENEKGQAAILITYPDATKEWRYYNLKTHLLETIIYNGGYYWNYYPIVQTITDLSDYREVEGVILPFVYEHSIFFDNQKARKFVRASKIVFINKNVNVEDFN
;
A
#
# COMPACT_ATOMS: atom_id res chain seq x y z
N MET A 1 -30.71 40.78 54.12
CA MET A 1 -30.11 40.64 52.78
C MET A 1 -28.95 39.64 52.71
N LYS A 2 -27.96 39.63 53.62
CA LYS A 2 -26.83 38.67 53.57
C LYS A 2 -27.20 37.16 53.60
N ARG A 3 -28.30 36.76 54.26
CA ARG A 3 -28.77 35.36 54.30
C ARG A 3 -29.43 34.86 53.01
N LEU A 4 -30.05 35.75 52.23
CA LEU A 4 -30.67 35.40 50.94
C LEU A 4 -29.60 35.16 49.85
N PHE A 5 -28.49 35.89 49.91
CA PHE A 5 -27.36 35.70 49.00
C PHE A 5 -26.67 34.34 49.19
N PHE A 6 -26.60 33.85 50.44
CA PHE A 6 -25.99 32.56 50.76
C PHE A 6 -26.84 31.38 50.26
N ILE A 7 -28.16 31.46 50.36
CA ILE A 7 -29.08 30.42 49.84
C ILE A 7 -29.05 30.39 48.31
N GLY A 8 -29.02 31.56 47.66
CA GLY A 8 -28.86 31.66 46.21
C GLY A 8 -27.55 31.06 45.71
N ALA A 9 -26.43 31.30 46.41
CA ALA A 9 -25.14 30.72 46.06
C ALA A 9 -25.13 29.19 46.20
N VAL A 10 -25.65 28.63 47.29
CA VAL A 10 -25.71 27.17 47.51
C VAL A 10 -26.56 26.46 46.44
N LEU A 11 -27.63 27.09 45.96
CA LEU A 11 -28.52 26.50 44.95
C LEU A 11 -27.90 26.48 43.54
N VAL A 12 -26.99 27.42 43.24
CA VAL A 12 -26.24 27.43 41.97
C VAL A 12 -25.12 26.38 41.98
N PHE A 13 -24.54 26.07 43.14
CA PHE A 13 -23.50 25.03 43.24
C PHE A 13 -24.04 23.60 43.08
N THR A 14 -25.27 23.31 43.51
CA THR A 14 -25.84 21.95 43.39
C THR A 14 -26.30 21.57 41.98
N LEU A 15 -26.63 22.56 41.14
CA LEU A 15 -27.03 22.29 39.74
C LEU A 15 -25.84 21.91 38.84
N ASN A 16 -24.62 22.34 39.19
CA ASN A 16 -23.42 22.02 38.41
C ASN A 16 -22.92 20.57 38.59
N VAL A 17 -23.24 19.92 39.71
CA VAL A 17 -22.75 18.56 40.00
C VAL A 17 -23.51 17.50 39.21
N ASN A 18 -24.81 17.69 38.97
CA ASN A 18 -25.63 16.71 38.25
C ASN A 18 -25.38 16.69 36.73
N SER A 19 -24.95 17.81 36.14
CA SER A 19 -24.64 17.86 34.71
C SER A 19 -23.33 17.12 34.38
N GLN A 20 -22.32 17.19 35.25
CA GLN A 20 -21.03 16.53 35.07
C GLN A 20 -21.17 15.01 34.93
N ASN A 21 -21.97 14.38 35.79
CA ASN A 21 -22.22 12.93 35.73
C ASN A 21 -22.90 12.49 34.43
N THR A 22 -23.80 13.32 33.88
CA THR A 22 -24.49 13.01 32.62
C THR A 22 -23.54 13.10 31.43
N VAL A 23 -22.67 14.11 31.40
CA VAL A 23 -21.67 14.27 30.33
C VAL A 23 -20.62 13.15 30.39
N ALA A 24 -20.16 12.78 31.60
CA ALA A 24 -19.23 11.67 31.79
C ALA A 24 -19.82 10.35 31.27
N LYS A 25 -21.11 10.10 31.52
CA LYS A 25 -21.79 8.91 30.99
C LYS A 25 -21.80 8.88 29.45
N PHE A 26 -22.15 9.98 28.79
CA PHE A 26 -22.12 10.04 27.33
C PHE A 26 -20.71 9.87 26.76
N LYS A 27 -19.69 10.45 27.38
CA LYS A 27 -18.29 10.24 26.97
C LYS A 27 -17.83 8.80 27.13
N PHE A 28 -18.28 8.12 28.18
CA PHE A 28 -18.02 6.70 28.37
C PHE A 28 -18.69 5.85 27.28
N GLU A 29 -19.96 6.14 26.93
CA GLU A 29 -20.66 5.48 25.83
C GLU A 29 -19.95 5.71 24.48
N ASP A 30 -19.46 6.92 24.24
CA ASP A 30 -18.64 7.25 23.06
C ASP A 30 -17.31 6.49 23.06
N ALA A 31 -16.67 6.31 24.23
CA ALA A 31 -15.43 5.54 24.37
C ALA A 31 -15.65 4.04 24.06
N GLU A 32 -16.74 3.45 24.55
CA GLU A 32 -17.12 2.07 24.21
C GLU A 32 -17.32 1.92 22.70
N LYS A 33 -18.03 2.87 22.08
CA LYS A 33 -18.22 2.88 20.63
C LYS A 33 -16.88 2.96 19.88
N ALA A 34 -15.96 3.84 20.30
CA ALA A 34 -14.63 3.95 19.71
C ALA A 34 -13.85 2.63 19.81
N TYR A 35 -13.92 1.93 20.94
CA TYR A 35 -13.31 0.61 21.12
C TYR A 35 -13.87 -0.42 20.12
N TYR A 36 -15.20 -0.51 19.96
CA TYR A 36 -15.82 -1.43 19.00
C TYR A 36 -15.51 -1.07 17.53
N GLU A 37 -15.20 0.19 17.24
CA GLU A 37 -14.74 0.67 15.94
C GLU A 37 -13.22 0.46 15.72
N ASN A 38 -12.50 -0.17 16.65
CA ASN A 38 -11.04 -0.33 16.67
C ASN A 38 -10.25 0.99 16.67
N LYS A 39 -10.83 2.06 17.23
CA LYS A 39 -10.18 3.36 17.42
C LYS A 39 -9.68 3.48 18.85
N PHE A 40 -8.61 2.75 19.16
CA PHE A 40 -8.17 2.55 20.54
C PHE A 40 -7.59 3.83 21.17
N GLU A 41 -6.91 4.67 20.39
CA GLU A 41 -6.41 5.97 20.84
C GLU A 41 -7.55 6.93 21.21
N ASP A 42 -8.58 7.01 20.35
CA ASP A 42 -9.78 7.81 20.61
C ASP A 42 -10.50 7.31 21.87
N CYS A 43 -10.60 5.98 22.04
CA CYS A 43 -11.16 5.36 23.23
C CYS A 43 -10.40 5.79 24.50
N ILE A 44 -9.06 5.67 24.51
CA ILE A 44 -8.21 6.06 25.64
C ILE A 44 -8.39 7.54 25.97
N GLN A 45 -8.39 8.42 24.96
CA GLN A 45 -8.62 9.85 25.16
C GLN A 45 -9.98 10.14 25.80
N LEU A 46 -11.05 9.53 25.29
CA LEU A 46 -12.41 9.71 25.82
C LEU A 46 -12.53 9.19 27.26
N LEU A 47 -11.82 8.12 27.62
CA LEU A 47 -11.76 7.61 28.99
C LEU A 47 -11.04 8.58 29.92
N THR A 48 -9.88 9.13 29.53
CA THR A 48 -9.18 10.16 30.31
C THR A 48 -10.05 11.39 30.55
N GLU A 49 -10.79 11.84 29.53
CA GLU A 49 -11.75 12.95 29.67
C GLU A 49 -12.91 12.60 30.61
N THR A 50 -13.37 11.33 30.59
CA THR A 50 -14.41 10.83 31.50
C THR A 50 -13.92 10.82 32.95
N GLU A 51 -12.71 10.33 33.23
CA GLU A 51 -12.12 10.32 34.56
C GLU A 51 -11.93 11.75 35.10
N ALA A 52 -11.48 12.67 34.25
CA ALA A 52 -11.33 14.08 34.61
C ALA A 52 -12.67 14.73 35.03
N LEU A 53 -13.79 14.33 34.41
CA LEU A 53 -15.13 14.81 34.78
C LEU A 53 -15.65 14.20 36.09
N LEU A 54 -15.29 12.94 36.37
CA LEU A 54 -15.72 12.24 37.58
C LEU A 54 -14.84 12.54 38.80
N GLY A 55 -13.60 12.97 38.59
CA GLY A 55 -12.61 13.23 39.65
C GLY A 55 -12.08 11.97 40.33
N GLN A 56 -12.48 10.78 39.86
CA GLN A 56 -12.03 9.48 40.33
C GLN A 56 -12.14 8.44 39.20
N THR A 57 -11.25 7.47 39.22
CA THR A 57 -11.26 6.34 38.28
C THR A 57 -12.24 5.28 38.75
N ALA A 58 -13.31 5.06 37.97
CA ALA A 58 -14.24 3.97 38.21
C ALA A 58 -13.69 2.65 37.65
N PRO A 59 -13.96 1.48 38.27
CA PRO A 59 -13.43 0.20 37.80
C PRO A 59 -13.80 -0.11 36.35
N ASN A 60 -15.01 0.22 35.92
CA ASN A 60 -15.42 0.01 34.52
C ASN A 60 -14.61 0.85 33.51
N ILE A 61 -14.21 2.06 33.89
CA ILE A 61 -13.39 2.95 33.06
C ILE A 61 -11.98 2.40 32.95
N LEU A 62 -11.39 2.01 34.09
CA LEU A 62 -10.04 1.43 34.11
C LEU A 62 -9.98 0.10 33.36
N HIS A 63 -10.99 -0.77 33.51
CA HIS A 63 -11.08 -2.03 32.78
C HIS A 63 -11.08 -1.80 31.26
N LEU A 64 -11.95 -0.91 30.77
CA LEU A 64 -12.01 -0.59 29.33
C LEU A 64 -10.70 0.05 28.84
N GLY A 65 -10.09 0.91 29.66
CA GLY A 65 -8.78 1.51 29.38
C GLY A 65 -7.68 0.46 29.21
N ILE A 66 -7.58 -0.50 30.13
CA ILE A 66 -6.64 -1.63 30.05
C ILE A 66 -6.83 -2.42 28.76
N LEU A 67 -8.09 -2.71 28.39
CA LEU A 67 -8.38 -3.43 27.15
C LEU A 67 -7.98 -2.64 25.91
N ALA A 68 -8.28 -1.34 25.86
CA ALA A 68 -7.93 -0.46 24.75
C ALA A 68 -6.41 -0.32 24.60
N GLU A 69 -5.68 -0.07 25.69
CA GLU A 69 -4.21 0.00 25.72
C GLU A 69 -3.58 -1.33 25.30
N HIS A 70 -4.12 -2.46 25.76
CA HIS A 70 -3.65 -3.78 25.37
C HIS A 70 -3.85 -4.02 23.87
N LYS A 71 -5.02 -3.69 23.31
CA LYS A 71 -5.29 -3.79 21.87
C LYS A 71 -4.38 -2.89 21.04
N LEU A 72 -4.13 -1.67 21.50
CA LEU A 72 -3.19 -0.75 20.87
C LEU A 72 -1.77 -1.34 20.83
N LEU A 73 -1.34 -1.96 21.93
CA LEU A 73 -0.03 -2.63 22.02
C LEU A 73 0.06 -3.91 21.16
N GLU A 74 -1.04 -4.66 21.01
CA GLU A 74 -1.11 -5.79 20.08
C GLU A 74 -0.94 -5.35 18.62
N GLN A 75 -1.49 -4.19 18.24
CA GLN A 75 -1.34 -3.62 16.90
C GLN A 75 0.05 -3.06 16.63
N ASN A 76 0.68 -2.44 17.64
CA ASN A 76 2.01 -1.87 17.54
C ASN A 76 2.83 -2.14 18.81
N PRO A 77 3.53 -3.28 18.90
CA PRO A 77 4.34 -3.67 20.06
C PRO A 77 5.43 -2.66 20.46
N MET A 78 5.84 -1.79 19.53
CA MET A 78 6.91 -0.81 19.71
C MET A 78 6.36 0.64 19.71
N HIS A 79 5.08 0.83 20.02
CA HIS A 79 4.42 2.14 20.04
C HIS A 79 5.16 3.12 20.98
N SER A 80 5.18 2.84 22.29
CA SER A 80 5.96 3.59 23.27
C SER A 80 6.17 2.75 24.54
N TYR A 81 7.30 2.96 25.22
CA TYR A 81 7.54 2.33 26.51
C TYR A 81 6.55 2.82 27.59
N ALA A 82 6.19 4.11 27.55
CA ALA A 82 5.22 4.70 28.47
C ALA A 82 3.84 4.01 28.42
N LEU A 83 3.38 3.55 27.24
CA LEU A 83 2.14 2.79 27.12
C LEU A 83 2.24 1.45 27.86
N ILE A 84 3.36 0.74 27.72
CA ILE A 84 3.60 -0.55 28.39
C ILE A 84 3.64 -0.35 29.91
N GLU A 85 4.32 0.69 30.38
CA GLU A 85 4.42 1.03 31.80
C GLU A 85 3.07 1.43 32.40
N ASN A 86 2.32 2.30 31.72
CA ASN A 86 0.96 2.68 32.12
C ASN A 86 0.04 1.47 32.20
N LEU A 87 0.06 0.60 31.19
CA LEU A 87 -0.75 -0.61 31.18
C LEU A 87 -0.40 -1.56 32.33
N ARG A 88 0.89 -1.72 32.67
CA ARG A 88 1.31 -2.48 33.87
C ARG A 88 0.78 -1.85 35.14
N ASN A 89 0.85 -0.52 35.27
CA ASN A 89 0.36 0.19 36.44
C ASN A 89 -1.17 0.10 36.56
N HIS A 90 -1.91 0.23 35.45
CA HIS A 90 -3.35 0.07 35.39
C HIS A 90 -3.77 -1.35 35.77
N CYS A 91 -3.12 -2.37 35.21
CA CYS A 91 -3.37 -3.77 35.60
C CYS A 91 -3.11 -3.99 37.10
N ASN A 92 -1.99 -3.49 37.63
CA ASN A 92 -1.65 -3.64 39.05
C ASN A 92 -2.67 -2.94 39.94
N THR A 93 -3.04 -1.70 39.62
CA THR A 93 -4.06 -0.91 40.33
C THR A 93 -5.39 -1.66 40.32
N TYR A 94 -5.83 -2.15 39.15
CA TYR A 94 -7.10 -2.85 39.04
C TYR A 94 -7.13 -4.15 39.86
N LEU A 95 -6.04 -4.92 39.83
CA LEU A 95 -5.96 -6.21 40.54
C LEU A 95 -5.75 -6.06 42.06
N GLN A 96 -5.28 -4.91 42.53
CA GLN A 96 -5.03 -4.64 43.96
C GLN A 96 -6.17 -3.88 44.64
N ASP A 97 -6.76 -2.89 43.98
CA ASP A 97 -7.64 -1.90 44.61
C ASP A 97 -9.14 -2.26 44.51
N TYR A 98 -9.53 -3.15 43.60
CA TYR A 98 -10.93 -3.55 43.42
C TYR A 98 -11.21 -4.96 43.90
N ASP A 99 -12.35 -5.13 44.59
CA ASP A 99 -12.84 -6.43 45.03
C ASP A 99 -13.35 -7.26 43.84
N ILE A 100 -13.11 -8.56 43.90
CA ILE A 100 -13.46 -9.54 42.85
C ILE A 100 -14.98 -9.74 42.78
N ALA A 101 -15.70 -9.53 43.88
CA ALA A 101 -17.12 -9.82 43.99
C ALA A 101 -17.97 -9.05 42.96
N GLY A 102 -18.55 -9.77 41.99
CA GLY A 102 -19.36 -9.20 40.90
C GLY A 102 -18.57 -8.63 39.72
N LEU A 103 -17.24 -8.75 39.72
CA LEU A 103 -16.33 -8.32 38.64
C LEU A 103 -15.42 -9.47 38.18
N GLU A 104 -15.77 -10.71 38.45
CA GLU A 104 -14.91 -11.89 38.28
C GLU A 104 -14.39 -12.03 36.85
N GLU A 105 -15.26 -11.82 35.86
CA GLU A 105 -14.93 -11.91 34.44
C GLU A 105 -13.91 -10.83 34.04
N LYS A 106 -14.15 -9.59 34.46
CA LYS A 106 -13.26 -8.46 34.18
C LYS A 106 -11.90 -8.64 34.86
N PHE A 107 -11.90 -9.15 36.10
CA PHE A 107 -10.68 -9.46 36.82
C PHE A 107 -9.85 -10.53 36.09
N ARG A 108 -10.51 -11.57 35.54
CA ARG A 108 -9.85 -12.59 34.73
C ARG A 108 -9.20 -11.99 33.48
N GLU A 109 -9.92 -11.16 32.73
CA GLU A 109 -9.38 -10.50 31.54
C GLU A 109 -8.16 -9.64 31.86
N VAL A 110 -8.23 -8.81 32.92
CA VAL A 110 -7.10 -7.96 33.34
C VAL A 110 -5.91 -8.80 33.78
N PHE A 111 -6.15 -9.91 34.47
CA PHE A 111 -5.09 -10.85 34.87
C PHE A 111 -4.42 -11.51 33.66
N GLU A 112 -5.18 -11.88 32.64
CA GLU A 112 -4.65 -12.40 31.37
C GLU A 112 -3.79 -11.37 30.64
N VAL A 113 -4.27 -10.12 30.55
CA VAL A 113 -3.49 -9.00 29.99
C VAL A 113 -2.18 -8.82 30.76
N SER A 114 -2.24 -8.73 32.09
CA SER A 114 -1.05 -8.57 32.95
C SER A 114 -0.02 -9.69 32.73
N ASN A 115 -0.46 -10.94 32.61
CA ASN A 115 0.45 -12.05 32.28
C ASN A 115 1.03 -11.94 30.87
N GLY A 116 0.24 -11.50 29.90
CA GLY A 116 0.68 -11.21 28.54
C GLY A 116 1.77 -10.14 28.49
N LEU A 117 1.80 -9.21 29.44
CA LEU A 117 2.78 -8.11 29.46
C LEU A 117 4.23 -8.55 29.74
N LYS A 118 4.41 -9.78 30.25
CA LYS A 118 5.74 -10.36 30.54
C LYS A 118 6.58 -10.59 29.28
N LYS A 119 5.95 -10.61 28.09
CA LYS A 119 6.65 -10.74 26.81
C LYS A 119 7.27 -9.43 26.31
N TYR A 120 6.90 -8.29 26.91
CA TYR A 120 7.41 -6.97 26.52
C TYR A 120 8.57 -6.53 27.41
N PRO A 121 9.41 -5.59 26.94
CA PRO A 121 10.59 -5.12 27.68
C PRO A 121 10.24 -4.60 29.07
N ASN A 122 11.05 -4.93 30.07
CA ASN A 122 10.80 -4.52 31.47
C ASN A 122 11.28 -3.12 31.78
N ASP A 123 12.20 -2.59 30.98
CA ASP A 123 12.77 -1.27 31.14
C ASP A 123 12.94 -0.54 29.80
N ILE A 124 13.17 0.77 29.89
CA ILE A 124 13.32 1.64 28.73
C ILE A 124 14.60 1.33 27.92
N LEU A 125 15.64 0.78 28.54
CA LEU A 125 16.90 0.44 27.85
C LEU A 125 16.70 -0.77 26.95
N GLU A 126 16.07 -1.83 27.47
CA GLU A 126 15.69 -3.02 26.71
C GLU A 126 14.71 -2.65 25.57
N PHE A 127 13.72 -1.80 25.86
CA PHE A 127 12.78 -1.31 24.84
C PHE A 127 13.50 -0.58 23.70
N ASN A 128 14.37 0.37 24.02
CA ASN A 128 15.12 1.12 23.01
C ASN A 128 16.06 0.21 22.22
N ALA A 129 16.75 -0.72 22.88
CA ALA A 129 17.61 -1.69 22.20
C ALA A 129 16.85 -2.54 21.17
N ILE A 130 15.66 -3.03 21.52
CA ILE A 130 14.80 -3.77 20.58
C ILE A 130 14.31 -2.87 19.45
N LYS A 131 13.84 -1.67 19.76
CA LYS A 131 13.38 -0.70 18.75
C LYS A 131 14.48 -0.34 17.75
N ASP A 132 15.68 -0.09 18.24
CA ASP A 132 16.86 0.21 17.42
C ASP A 132 17.27 -1.01 16.58
N SER A 133 17.19 -2.22 17.14
CA SER A 133 17.46 -3.45 16.37
C SER A 133 16.47 -3.64 15.22
N ILE A 134 15.19 -3.35 15.44
CA ILE A 134 14.15 -3.42 14.40
C ILE A 134 14.39 -2.33 13.35
N ALA A 135 14.74 -1.11 13.76
CA ALA A 135 15.05 -0.02 12.85
C ALA A 135 16.29 -0.35 11.99
N GLN A 136 17.32 -0.95 12.59
CA GLN A 136 18.52 -1.38 11.88
C GLN A 136 18.21 -2.47 10.85
N VAL A 137 17.45 -3.51 11.22
CA VAL A 137 17.03 -4.57 10.28
C VAL A 137 16.19 -3.99 9.13
N LYS A 138 15.26 -3.06 9.41
CA LYS A 138 14.49 -2.38 8.38
C LYS A 138 15.38 -1.56 7.44
N LYS A 139 16.36 -0.85 7.99
CA LYS A 139 17.32 -0.08 7.22
C LYS A 139 18.17 -0.99 6.32
N GLU A 140 18.72 -2.07 6.85
CA GLU A 140 19.49 -3.05 6.07
C GLU A 140 18.65 -3.69 4.95
N ALA A 141 17.38 -4.00 5.23
CA ALA A 141 16.46 -4.49 4.21
C ALA A 141 16.21 -3.44 3.12
N TYR A 142 16.03 -2.18 3.49
CA TYR A 142 15.88 -1.07 2.55
C TYR A 142 17.14 -0.83 1.71
N ASP A 143 18.32 -0.78 2.34
CA ASP A 143 19.60 -0.65 1.65
C ASP A 143 19.80 -1.81 0.66
N LYS A 144 19.36 -3.02 1.01
CA LYS A 144 19.35 -4.18 0.10
C LYS A 144 18.43 -3.95 -1.10
N VAL A 145 17.19 -3.47 -0.90
CA VAL A 145 16.28 -3.08 -1.99
C VAL A 145 16.94 -2.07 -2.91
N VAL A 146 17.52 -1.00 -2.35
CA VAL A 146 18.19 0.06 -3.12
C VAL A 146 19.27 -0.56 -3.99
N SER A 147 20.15 -1.39 -3.41
CA SER A 147 21.23 -2.02 -4.18
C SER A 147 20.72 -2.89 -5.33
N ILE A 148 19.63 -3.65 -5.13
CA ILE A 148 19.04 -4.51 -6.17
C ILE A 148 18.50 -3.67 -7.33
N ILE A 149 17.74 -2.62 -7.02
CA ILE A 149 17.15 -1.73 -8.03
C ILE A 149 18.25 -0.96 -8.77
N GLU A 150 19.29 -0.48 -8.07
CA GLU A 150 20.42 0.21 -8.70
C GLU A 150 21.23 -0.73 -9.61
N ASN A 151 21.47 -1.97 -9.18
CA ASN A 151 22.11 -2.97 -10.01
C ASN A 151 21.29 -3.27 -11.27
N TYR A 152 19.96 -3.36 -11.16
CA TYR A 152 19.09 -3.48 -12.31
C TYR A 152 19.20 -2.28 -13.26
N LEU A 153 19.06 -1.06 -12.73
CA LEU A 153 19.17 0.17 -13.53
C LEU A 153 20.51 0.24 -14.27
N ASN A 154 21.60 -0.13 -13.61
CA ASN A 154 22.93 -0.20 -14.21
C ASN A 154 22.99 -1.28 -15.30
N ALA A 155 22.45 -2.47 -15.06
CA ALA A 155 22.43 -3.56 -16.02
C ALA A 155 21.65 -3.20 -17.30
N ILE A 156 20.58 -2.38 -17.20
CA ILE A 156 19.76 -2.01 -18.36
C ILE A 156 20.21 -0.73 -19.08
N GLY A 157 21.32 -0.10 -18.68
CA GLY A 157 21.91 1.05 -19.39
C GLY A 157 22.29 2.24 -18.51
N GLY A 158 21.97 2.19 -17.21
CA GLY A 158 22.31 3.22 -16.22
C GLY A 158 21.34 4.41 -16.19
N LYS A 159 21.18 5.03 -15.01
CA LYS A 159 20.20 6.11 -14.75
C LYS A 159 20.26 7.24 -15.77
N GLU A 160 21.45 7.72 -16.11
CA GLU A 160 21.67 8.81 -17.08
C GLU A 160 21.04 8.49 -18.43
N LYS A 161 21.37 7.33 -18.99
CA LYS A 161 20.88 6.94 -20.31
C LYS A 161 19.38 6.66 -20.33
N LEU A 162 18.87 6.00 -19.29
CA LEU A 162 17.44 5.73 -19.16
C LEU A 162 16.63 7.04 -19.07
N SER A 163 17.14 8.05 -18.34
CA SER A 163 16.49 9.37 -18.25
C SER A 163 16.45 10.15 -19.58
N GLN A 164 17.30 9.79 -20.54
CA GLN A 164 17.30 10.40 -21.88
C GLN A 164 16.30 9.74 -22.83
N VAL A 165 15.66 8.64 -22.43
CA VAL A 165 14.62 7.99 -23.22
C VAL A 165 13.33 8.81 -23.09
N ARG A 166 12.93 9.44 -24.18
CA ARG A 166 11.71 10.24 -24.31
C ARG A 166 10.58 9.44 -24.92
N SER A 167 10.90 8.50 -25.82
CA SER A 167 9.90 7.66 -26.48
C SER A 167 10.38 6.26 -26.78
N ILE A 168 9.44 5.32 -26.82
CA ILE A 168 9.66 3.93 -27.22
C ILE A 168 8.58 3.54 -28.23
N HIS A 169 8.98 2.92 -29.33
CA HIS A 169 8.06 2.26 -30.27
C HIS A 169 8.39 0.77 -30.38
N LYS A 170 7.48 -0.09 -29.91
CA LYS A 170 7.57 -1.54 -30.05
C LYS A 170 6.67 -2.03 -31.18
N ILE A 171 7.18 -2.92 -32.01
CA ILE A 171 6.39 -3.72 -32.96
C ILE A 171 6.36 -5.13 -32.40
N ILE A 172 5.18 -5.60 -32.02
CA ILE A 172 4.95 -6.84 -31.28
C ILE A 172 4.19 -7.81 -32.16
N THR A 173 4.64 -9.05 -32.19
CA THR A 173 3.92 -10.16 -32.78
C THR A 173 3.27 -10.98 -31.66
N LEU A 174 1.96 -11.21 -31.80
CA LEU A 174 1.21 -12.09 -30.90
C LEU A 174 1.16 -13.49 -31.50
N LYS A 175 1.50 -14.51 -30.70
CA LYS A 175 1.45 -15.90 -31.16
C LYS A 175 0.03 -16.27 -31.61
N GLY A 176 -0.12 -16.71 -32.84
CA GLY A 176 -1.41 -17.11 -33.43
C GLY A 176 -2.21 -15.97 -34.09
N VAL A 177 -1.64 -14.76 -34.17
CA VAL A 177 -2.27 -13.61 -34.81
C VAL A 177 -1.47 -13.19 -36.04
N SER A 178 -2.14 -12.90 -37.16
CA SER A 178 -1.51 -12.60 -38.45
C SER A 178 -1.14 -11.12 -38.67
N TYR A 179 -1.27 -10.29 -37.64
CA TYR A 179 -0.99 -8.85 -37.71
C TYR A 179 -0.01 -8.43 -36.62
N ASP A 180 0.75 -7.38 -36.92
CA ASP A 180 1.68 -6.77 -35.97
C ASP A 180 0.93 -5.73 -35.13
N THR A 181 1.22 -5.71 -33.84
CA THR A 181 0.73 -4.71 -32.89
C THR A 181 1.81 -3.67 -32.66
N HIS A 182 1.45 -2.39 -32.75
CA HIS A 182 2.36 -1.28 -32.51
C HIS A 182 2.03 -0.64 -31.17
N GLU A 183 3.04 -0.53 -30.31
CA GLU A 183 2.95 0.19 -29.03
C GLU A 183 3.89 1.36 -29.05
N LYS A 184 3.35 2.56 -28.88
CA LYS A 184 4.11 3.80 -28.81
C LYS A 184 3.93 4.42 -27.44
N PHE A 185 5.05 4.80 -26.86
CA PHE A 185 5.13 5.50 -25.59
C PHE A 185 5.82 6.83 -25.85
N LEU A 186 5.26 7.92 -25.34
CA LEU A 186 5.93 9.21 -25.24
C LEU A 186 5.85 9.61 -23.76
N PHE A 187 6.99 9.52 -23.07
CA PHE A 187 7.07 9.72 -21.64
C PHE A 187 6.86 11.21 -21.27
N PRO A 188 6.24 11.49 -20.11
CA PRO A 188 5.92 10.54 -19.04
C PRO A 188 4.55 9.84 -19.15
N ASP A 189 3.65 10.28 -20.03
CA ASP A 189 2.22 10.02 -19.83
C ASP A 189 1.41 9.67 -21.09
N LYS A 190 2.03 9.51 -22.26
CA LYS A 190 1.28 9.14 -23.48
C LYS A 190 1.55 7.72 -23.94
N PHE A 191 0.47 7.07 -24.36
CA PHE A 191 0.47 5.71 -24.87
C PHE A 191 -0.47 5.58 -26.07
N ALA A 192 -0.03 4.86 -27.10
CA ALA A 192 -0.88 4.49 -28.22
C ALA A 192 -0.63 3.02 -28.62
N LEU A 193 -1.71 2.30 -28.88
CA LEU A 193 -1.73 0.89 -29.27
C LEU A 193 -2.55 0.73 -30.54
N PHE A 194 -2.00 0.16 -31.60
CA PHE A 194 -2.78 -0.13 -32.81
C PHE A 194 -2.29 -1.37 -33.56
N GLY A 195 -3.21 -2.07 -34.21
CA GLY A 195 -2.88 -3.18 -35.11
C GLY A 195 -2.56 -2.68 -36.52
N SER A 196 -1.59 -3.31 -37.18
CA SER A 196 -1.34 -3.12 -38.61
C SER A 196 -1.32 -4.46 -39.36
N ARG A 197 -2.12 -4.55 -40.43
CA ARG A 197 -2.06 -5.67 -41.39
C ARG A 197 -1.30 -5.24 -42.62
N SER A 198 -0.30 -6.03 -43.01
CA SER A 198 0.35 -5.89 -44.31
C SER A 198 -0.49 -6.61 -45.37
N GLU A 199 -1.63 -6.04 -45.77
CA GLU A 199 -2.47 -6.69 -46.79
C GLU A 199 -2.09 -6.31 -48.23
N THR A 200 -1.42 -5.17 -48.51
CA THR A 200 -1.11 -4.74 -49.90
C THR A 200 -0.05 -3.63 -50.00
N GLY A 201 0.94 -3.57 -49.10
CA GLY A 201 1.95 -2.49 -49.09
C GLY A 201 1.46 -1.13 -48.55
N ASN A 202 0.15 -0.90 -48.51
CA ASN A 202 -0.48 0.20 -47.78
C ASN A 202 -0.86 -0.25 -46.36
N LYS A 203 -0.11 0.21 -45.35
CA LYS A 203 -0.42 -0.03 -43.93
C LYS A 203 -1.66 0.78 -43.54
N LYS A 204 -2.85 0.16 -43.55
CA LYS A 204 -4.03 0.78 -42.93
C LYS A 204 -3.99 0.54 -41.42
N LYS A 205 -4.08 1.62 -40.64
CA LYS A 205 -4.34 1.52 -39.20
C LYS A 205 -5.74 0.92 -39.02
N GLY A 206 -5.82 -0.15 -38.22
CA GLY A 206 -7.10 -0.73 -37.81
C GLY A 206 -7.70 0.07 -36.64
N GLN A 207 -8.10 -0.65 -35.60
CA GLN A 207 -8.45 -0.06 -34.32
C GLN A 207 -7.20 0.51 -33.62
N GLN A 208 -7.37 1.67 -32.99
CA GLN A 208 -6.34 2.33 -32.18
C GLN A 208 -6.88 2.61 -30.78
N TYR A 209 -6.04 2.44 -29.76
CA TYR A 209 -6.29 2.90 -28.40
C TYR A 209 -5.27 3.98 -28.07
N VAL A 210 -5.72 5.05 -27.43
CA VAL A 210 -4.87 6.20 -27.09
C VAL A 210 -5.11 6.62 -25.65
N TYR A 211 -4.02 6.94 -24.96
CA TYR A 211 -4.01 7.75 -23.75
C TYR A 211 -3.04 8.90 -23.96
N ASN A 212 -3.51 10.14 -23.78
CA ASN A 212 -2.74 11.35 -24.08
C ASN A 212 -2.29 12.12 -22.84
N GLY A 213 -2.40 11.51 -21.65
CA GLY A 213 -2.16 12.11 -20.33
C GLY A 213 -3.45 12.54 -19.63
N ASN A 214 -4.42 13.04 -20.39
CA ASN A 214 -5.70 13.55 -19.85
C ASN A 214 -6.89 12.65 -20.21
N GLU A 215 -6.94 12.22 -21.46
CA GLU A 215 -8.05 11.48 -22.05
C GLU A 215 -7.58 10.12 -22.52
N CYS A 216 -8.53 9.20 -22.53
CA CYS A 216 -8.34 7.83 -23.00
C CYS A 216 -9.50 7.49 -23.91
N TYR A 217 -9.21 7.06 -25.13
CA TYR A 217 -10.23 6.69 -26.09
C TYR A 217 -9.76 5.53 -26.95
N TYR A 218 -10.72 4.90 -27.62
CA TYR A 218 -10.42 4.04 -28.75
C TYR A 218 -11.02 4.65 -30.01
N GLU A 219 -10.37 4.41 -31.15
CA GLU A 219 -10.75 4.92 -32.46
C GLU A 219 -10.93 3.78 -33.45
N ILE A 220 -12.04 3.80 -34.18
CA ILE A 220 -12.35 2.89 -35.28
C ILE A 220 -12.88 3.70 -36.45
N LYS A 221 -12.22 3.63 -37.62
CA LYS A 221 -12.62 4.34 -38.85
C LYS A 221 -12.78 5.87 -38.67
N GLY A 222 -12.00 6.49 -37.78
CA GLY A 222 -12.04 7.93 -37.51
C GLY A 222 -13.05 8.36 -36.44
N GLU A 223 -13.90 7.44 -35.96
CA GLU A 223 -14.81 7.71 -34.85
C GLU A 223 -14.12 7.37 -33.53
N LYS A 224 -14.18 8.28 -32.56
CA LYS A 224 -13.58 8.14 -31.23
C LYS A 224 -14.66 7.88 -30.18
N GLU A 225 -14.37 6.95 -29.28
CA GLU A 225 -15.19 6.71 -28.11
C GLU A 225 -14.31 6.72 -26.86
N ASN A 226 -14.71 7.52 -25.87
CA ASN A 226 -14.02 7.65 -24.60
C ASN A 226 -14.10 6.35 -23.79
N LEU A 227 -12.97 5.97 -23.21
CA LEU A 227 -12.85 4.79 -22.37
C LEU A 227 -13.15 5.12 -20.90
N THR A 228 -13.44 4.09 -20.11
CA THR A 228 -13.72 4.24 -18.68
C THR A 228 -12.46 4.65 -17.91
N ALA A 229 -12.62 5.38 -16.80
CA ALA A 229 -11.51 5.76 -15.92
C ALA A 229 -10.64 4.57 -15.48
N MET A 230 -11.26 3.40 -15.27
CA MET A 230 -10.57 2.15 -14.98
C MET A 230 -9.67 1.69 -16.13
N THR A 231 -10.13 1.81 -17.37
CA THR A 231 -9.33 1.51 -18.56
C THR A 231 -8.17 2.48 -18.68
N CYS A 232 -8.40 3.79 -18.46
CA CYS A 232 -7.34 4.81 -18.44
C CYS A 232 -6.24 4.46 -17.44
N LYS A 233 -6.62 4.07 -16.22
CA LYS A 233 -5.67 3.64 -15.19
C LYS A 233 -4.82 2.45 -15.65
N SER A 234 -5.41 1.49 -16.38
CA SER A 234 -4.61 0.36 -16.90
C SER A 234 -3.60 0.80 -17.97
N PHE A 235 -3.89 1.82 -18.78
CA PHE A 235 -2.91 2.40 -19.70
C PHE A 235 -1.81 3.15 -18.96
N GLN A 236 -2.13 3.89 -17.91
CA GLN A 236 -1.13 4.50 -17.03
C GLN A 236 -0.22 3.45 -16.39
N SER A 237 -0.78 2.34 -15.90
CA SER A 237 0.01 1.21 -15.39
C SER A 237 0.90 0.60 -16.48
N ASN A 238 0.41 0.46 -17.71
CA ASN A 238 1.24 -0.02 -18.83
C ASN A 238 2.39 0.94 -19.15
N ILE A 239 2.17 2.26 -19.10
CA ILE A 239 3.26 3.22 -19.23
C ILE A 239 4.30 2.96 -18.14
N ASN A 240 3.87 2.86 -16.87
CA ASN A 240 4.77 2.59 -15.74
C ASN A 240 5.56 1.27 -15.90
N MET A 241 4.93 0.20 -16.37
CA MET A 241 5.62 -1.08 -16.64
C MET A 241 6.65 -0.97 -17.78
N ASN A 242 6.49 0.01 -18.68
CA ASN A 242 7.37 0.20 -19.84
C ASN A 242 8.30 1.43 -19.72
N SER A 243 8.22 2.21 -18.63
CA SER A 243 8.86 3.53 -18.47
C SER A 243 10.08 3.57 -17.54
N PHE A 244 10.73 2.44 -17.29
CA PHE A 244 11.81 2.37 -16.28
C PHE A 244 11.33 2.90 -14.92
N ALA A 245 10.20 2.41 -14.43
CA ALA A 245 9.58 2.85 -13.17
C ALA A 245 10.54 2.82 -11.97
N GLU A 246 11.57 1.98 -12.01
CA GLU A 246 12.67 1.92 -11.06
C GLU A 246 13.39 3.25 -10.85
N LEU A 247 13.38 4.16 -11.83
CA LEU A 247 13.90 5.52 -11.68
C LEU A 247 13.11 6.35 -10.65
N GLN A 248 11.86 5.98 -10.37
CA GLN A 248 10.94 6.73 -9.52
C GLN A 248 10.73 6.10 -8.14
N PHE A 249 11.11 4.84 -7.93
CA PHE A 249 10.84 4.12 -6.67
C PHE A 249 11.52 4.73 -5.44
N PHE A 250 12.52 5.59 -5.64
CA PHE A 250 13.19 6.32 -4.56
C PHE A 250 12.58 7.69 -4.28
N ASN A 251 11.54 8.09 -5.02
CA ASN A 251 10.80 9.31 -4.76
C ASN A 251 9.80 9.11 -3.61
N GLU A 252 9.32 10.20 -3.04
CA GLU A 252 8.32 10.18 -1.97
C GLU A 252 7.04 9.43 -2.40
N GLY A 253 6.47 8.67 -1.46
CA GLY A 253 5.19 7.98 -1.62
C GLY A 253 5.28 6.50 -2.03
N TYR A 254 6.47 5.98 -2.34
CA TYR A 254 6.68 4.55 -2.55
C TYR A 254 7.16 3.88 -1.26
N ASP A 255 6.58 2.71 -0.93
CA ASP A 255 7.08 1.82 0.13
C ASP A 255 7.63 0.54 -0.50
N LEU A 256 8.90 0.24 -0.22
CA LEU A 256 9.62 -0.87 -0.82
C LEU A 256 10.07 -1.85 0.26
N GLN A 257 9.71 -3.11 0.10
CA GLN A 257 9.98 -4.14 1.11
C GLN A 257 10.68 -5.34 0.49
N TYR A 258 11.81 -5.74 1.07
CA TYR A 258 12.54 -6.94 0.70
C TYR A 258 11.99 -8.17 1.42
N TYR A 259 11.65 -9.22 0.67
CA TYR A 259 11.03 -10.44 1.20
C TYR A 259 11.91 -11.69 1.12
N GLY A 260 13.16 -11.55 0.69
CA GLY A 260 14.09 -12.67 0.59
C GLY A 260 14.42 -13.07 -0.84
N GLU A 261 15.08 -14.22 -0.96
CA GLU A 261 15.53 -14.82 -2.21
C GLU A 261 14.78 -16.15 -2.38
N ASN A 262 14.30 -16.42 -3.59
CA ASN A 262 13.69 -17.72 -3.89
C ASN A 262 14.73 -18.75 -4.36
N GLU A 263 14.29 -20.00 -4.55
CA GLU A 263 15.15 -21.11 -5.01
C GLU A 263 15.79 -20.88 -6.39
N LYS A 264 15.27 -19.93 -7.17
CA LYS A 264 15.81 -19.55 -8.48
C LYS A 264 16.90 -18.48 -8.38
N GLY A 265 17.25 -18.03 -7.17
CA GLY A 265 18.19 -16.93 -6.95
C GLY A 265 17.63 -15.56 -7.32
N GLN A 266 16.31 -15.41 -7.26
CA GLN A 266 15.64 -14.12 -7.50
C GLN A 266 15.30 -13.46 -6.17
N ALA A 267 15.62 -12.18 -6.03
CA ALA A 267 15.17 -11.36 -4.92
C ALA A 267 13.73 -10.90 -5.13
N ALA A 268 12.89 -11.12 -4.13
CA ALA A 268 11.50 -10.68 -4.11
C ALA A 268 11.38 -9.31 -3.43
N ILE A 269 10.84 -8.33 -4.15
CA ILE A 269 10.56 -6.99 -3.64
C ILE A 269 9.07 -6.71 -3.80
N LEU A 270 8.41 -6.34 -2.71
CA LEU A 270 7.06 -5.80 -2.73
C LEU A 270 7.14 -4.29 -2.84
N ILE A 271 6.40 -3.75 -3.81
CA ILE A 271 6.26 -2.32 -4.05
C ILE A 271 4.84 -1.94 -3.68
N THR A 272 4.69 -0.98 -2.77
CA THR A 272 3.42 -0.30 -2.51
C THR A 272 3.49 1.10 -3.11
N TYR A 273 2.60 1.37 -4.05
CA TYR A 273 2.51 2.65 -4.75
C TYR A 273 1.80 3.72 -3.90
N PRO A 274 1.91 5.01 -4.26
CA PRO A 274 1.22 6.09 -3.53
C PRO A 274 -0.31 5.93 -3.42
N ASP A 275 -0.93 5.20 -4.35
CA ASP A 275 -2.36 4.88 -4.33
C ASP A 275 -2.69 3.58 -3.55
N ALA A 276 -1.74 3.08 -2.77
CA ALA A 276 -1.78 1.84 -1.99
C ALA A 276 -1.90 0.55 -2.81
N THR A 277 -1.83 0.61 -4.15
CA THR A 277 -1.72 -0.59 -4.97
C THR A 277 -0.40 -1.30 -4.71
N LYS A 278 -0.37 -2.62 -4.91
CA LYS A 278 0.78 -3.48 -4.60
C LYS A 278 1.22 -4.31 -5.78
N GLU A 279 2.52 -4.43 -5.96
CA GLU A 279 3.15 -5.23 -7.00
C GLU A 279 4.38 -5.96 -6.46
N TRP A 280 4.54 -7.22 -6.80
CA TRP A 280 5.78 -7.95 -6.55
C TRP A 280 6.68 -7.90 -7.77
N ARG A 281 7.97 -7.68 -7.54
CA ARG A 281 9.01 -7.76 -8.56
C ARG A 281 10.09 -8.74 -8.13
N TYR A 282 10.52 -9.57 -9.08
CA TYR A 282 11.54 -10.59 -8.88
C TYR A 282 12.74 -10.29 -9.75
N TYR A 283 13.86 -9.91 -9.12
CA TYR A 283 15.10 -9.57 -9.81
C TYR A 283 16.10 -10.72 -9.67
N ASN A 284 16.67 -11.15 -10.78
CA ASN A 284 17.72 -12.17 -10.77
C ASN A 284 19.01 -11.59 -10.18
N LEU A 285 19.53 -12.17 -9.09
CA LEU A 285 20.70 -11.60 -8.40
C LEU A 285 22.02 -11.77 -9.16
N LYS A 286 22.06 -12.65 -10.16
CA LYS A 286 23.26 -12.90 -10.98
C LYS A 286 23.30 -12.01 -12.23
N THR A 287 22.18 -11.86 -12.92
CA THR A 287 22.10 -11.03 -14.14
C THR A 287 21.68 -9.60 -13.84
N HIS A 288 21.16 -9.37 -12.63
CA HIS A 288 20.53 -8.12 -12.18
C HIS A 288 19.28 -7.73 -12.97
N LEU A 289 18.74 -8.61 -13.83
CA LEU A 289 17.56 -8.31 -14.65
C LEU A 289 16.26 -8.61 -13.88
N LEU A 290 15.22 -7.83 -14.16
CA LEU A 290 13.86 -8.08 -13.70
C LEU A 290 13.27 -9.27 -14.49
N GLU A 291 12.85 -10.34 -13.83
CA GLU A 291 12.38 -11.55 -14.51
C GLU A 291 10.89 -11.80 -14.35
N THR A 292 10.29 -11.39 -13.23
CA THR A 292 8.85 -11.57 -12.99
C THR A 292 8.25 -10.36 -12.32
N ILE A 293 7.05 -9.98 -12.78
CA ILE A 293 6.18 -9.00 -12.13
C ILE A 293 4.87 -9.71 -11.75
N ILE A 294 4.41 -9.57 -10.50
CA ILE A 294 3.11 -10.08 -10.06
C ILE A 294 2.27 -8.91 -9.55
N TYR A 295 1.12 -8.73 -10.19
CA TYR A 295 0.12 -7.75 -9.79
C TYR A 295 -1.14 -8.49 -9.31
N ASN A 296 -1.65 -8.11 -8.15
CA ASN A 296 -2.89 -8.68 -7.60
C ASN A 296 -4.04 -7.70 -7.82
N GLY A 297 -5.16 -8.19 -8.36
CA GLY A 297 -6.32 -7.37 -8.68
C GLY A 297 -6.38 -6.88 -10.14
N GLY A 298 -7.33 -5.98 -10.40
CA GLY A 298 -7.58 -5.40 -11.72
C GLY A 298 -8.76 -6.03 -12.45
N TYR A 299 -8.98 -5.61 -13.70
CA TYR A 299 -10.06 -6.12 -14.55
C TYR A 299 -9.56 -6.42 -15.95
N TYR A 300 -9.95 -7.57 -16.50
CA TYR A 300 -9.70 -7.93 -17.89
C TYR A 300 -10.87 -7.42 -18.74
N TRP A 301 -10.59 -6.49 -19.65
CA TRP A 301 -11.58 -5.85 -20.53
C TRP A 301 -12.76 -5.20 -19.78
N ASN A 302 -12.57 -4.74 -18.54
CA ASN A 302 -13.63 -4.21 -17.67
C ASN A 302 -14.77 -5.18 -17.29
N TYR A 303 -14.70 -6.45 -17.70
CA TYR A 303 -15.77 -7.43 -17.46
C TYR A 303 -15.42 -8.46 -16.40
N TYR A 304 -14.16 -8.86 -16.31
CA TYR A 304 -13.75 -9.98 -15.45
C TYR A 304 -12.75 -9.51 -14.39
N PRO A 305 -13.07 -9.65 -13.08
CA PRO A 305 -12.12 -9.34 -12.03
C PRO A 305 -10.91 -10.28 -12.15
N ILE A 306 -9.73 -9.69 -12.20
CA ILE A 306 -8.46 -10.39 -12.20
C ILE A 306 -8.07 -10.59 -10.75
N VAL A 307 -7.79 -11.82 -10.36
CA VAL A 307 -7.20 -12.13 -9.04
C VAL A 307 -5.72 -11.78 -9.06
N GLN A 308 -5.04 -12.21 -10.13
CA GLN A 308 -3.60 -12.06 -10.26
C GLN A 308 -3.18 -12.04 -11.73
N THR A 309 -2.18 -11.22 -12.05
CA THR A 309 -1.42 -11.28 -13.30
C THR A 309 0.04 -11.52 -12.97
N ILE A 310 0.61 -12.58 -13.55
CA ILE A 310 2.05 -12.85 -13.54
C ILE A 310 2.59 -12.50 -14.92
N THR A 311 3.62 -11.66 -14.99
CA THR A 311 4.32 -11.31 -16.22
C THR A 311 5.77 -11.74 -16.11
N ASP A 312 6.15 -12.76 -16.88
CA ASP A 312 7.53 -13.21 -17.00
C ASP A 312 8.21 -12.50 -18.17
N LEU A 313 9.39 -11.96 -17.90
CA LEU A 313 10.19 -11.12 -18.79
C LEU A 313 11.43 -11.89 -19.23
N SER A 314 11.68 -11.95 -20.52
CA SER A 314 12.84 -12.68 -21.06
C SER A 314 13.32 -12.11 -22.38
N ASP A 315 14.39 -12.71 -22.92
CA ASP A 315 15.02 -12.30 -24.19
C ASP A 315 15.41 -10.81 -24.16
N TYR A 316 16.18 -10.45 -23.13
CA TYR A 316 16.71 -9.10 -22.96
C TYR A 316 17.71 -8.78 -24.07
N ARG A 317 17.50 -7.67 -24.77
CA ARG A 317 18.36 -7.22 -25.87
C ARG A 317 18.69 -5.75 -25.75
N GLU A 318 19.91 -5.42 -26.17
CA GLU A 318 20.38 -4.05 -26.24
C GLU A 318 19.80 -3.33 -27.48
N VAL A 319 19.26 -2.14 -27.27
CA VAL A 319 18.73 -1.24 -28.31
C VAL A 319 19.23 0.16 -27.99
N GLU A 320 20.07 0.73 -28.86
CA GLU A 320 20.67 2.05 -28.65
C GLU A 320 21.36 2.17 -27.28
N GLY A 321 21.92 1.05 -26.80
CA GLY A 321 22.55 0.84 -25.49
C GLY A 321 21.65 0.99 -24.26
N VAL A 322 20.36 0.71 -24.41
CA VAL A 322 19.45 0.36 -23.31
C VAL A 322 19.04 -1.10 -23.48
N ILE A 323 19.06 -1.90 -22.42
CA ILE A 323 18.64 -3.30 -22.46
C ILE A 323 17.16 -3.40 -22.10
N LEU A 324 16.36 -4.04 -22.97
CA LEU A 324 14.91 -4.18 -22.81
C LEU A 324 14.48 -5.64 -22.98
N PRO A 325 13.43 -6.09 -22.28
CA PRO A 325 12.86 -7.42 -22.51
C PRO A 325 12.09 -7.43 -23.84
N PHE A 326 12.38 -8.41 -24.70
CA PHE A 326 11.66 -8.61 -25.95
C PHE A 326 10.50 -9.59 -25.80
N VAL A 327 10.50 -10.47 -24.80
CA VAL A 327 9.44 -11.45 -24.59
C VAL A 327 8.75 -11.23 -23.25
N TYR A 328 7.41 -11.18 -23.29
CA TYR A 328 6.53 -11.05 -22.13
C TYR A 328 5.55 -12.23 -22.15
N GLU A 329 5.65 -13.15 -21.20
CA GLU A 329 4.65 -14.19 -20.97
C GLU A 329 3.72 -13.75 -19.84
N HIS A 330 2.44 -13.58 -20.15
CA HIS A 330 1.44 -13.20 -19.18
C HIS A 330 0.59 -14.41 -18.80
N SER A 331 0.45 -14.66 -17.50
CA SER A 331 -0.50 -15.60 -16.91
C SER A 331 -1.53 -14.82 -16.09
N ILE A 332 -2.78 -14.77 -16.56
CA ILE A 332 -3.88 -14.07 -15.90
C ILE A 332 -4.81 -15.07 -15.22
N PHE A 333 -5.01 -14.88 -13.92
CA PHE A 333 -5.88 -15.69 -13.06
C PHE A 333 -7.17 -14.95 -12.74
N PHE A 334 -8.30 -15.66 -12.83
CA PHE A 334 -9.64 -15.15 -12.52
C PHE A 334 -10.22 -15.94 -11.35
N ASP A 335 -11.14 -15.33 -10.61
CA ASP A 335 -11.69 -15.82 -9.32
C ASP A 335 -12.20 -17.27 -9.34
N ASN A 336 -12.58 -17.79 -10.51
CA ASN A 336 -13.06 -19.17 -10.67
C ASN A 336 -12.66 -19.82 -12.01
N GLN A 337 -11.60 -19.36 -12.69
CA GLN A 337 -11.21 -19.90 -14.00
C GLN A 337 -9.73 -20.23 -14.11
N LYS A 338 -9.43 -21.21 -14.98
CA LYS A 338 -8.06 -21.55 -15.35
C LYS A 338 -7.32 -20.32 -15.88
N ALA A 339 -6.04 -20.22 -15.54
CA ALA A 339 -5.20 -19.14 -16.00
C ALA A 339 -5.19 -19.05 -17.53
N ARG A 340 -5.36 -17.84 -18.05
CA ARG A 340 -5.12 -17.56 -19.48
C ARG A 340 -3.67 -17.18 -19.66
N LYS A 341 -2.99 -17.88 -20.57
CA LYS A 341 -1.61 -17.59 -20.96
C LYS A 341 -1.55 -16.96 -22.33
N PHE A 342 -0.76 -15.89 -22.46
CA PHE A 342 -0.41 -15.35 -23.77
C PHE A 342 1.03 -14.84 -23.76
N VAL A 343 1.67 -14.97 -24.91
CA VAL A 343 3.07 -14.54 -25.11
C VAL A 343 3.08 -13.41 -26.12
N ARG A 344 3.71 -12.30 -25.72
CA ARG A 344 3.98 -11.13 -26.54
C ARG A 344 5.47 -11.10 -26.84
N ALA A 345 5.83 -11.08 -28.12
CA ALA A 345 7.23 -10.97 -28.53
C ALA A 345 7.40 -9.68 -29.34
N SER A 346 8.25 -8.78 -28.86
CA SER A 346 8.71 -7.62 -29.61
C SER A 346 9.59 -8.12 -30.75
N LYS A 347 9.17 -7.82 -31.98
CA LYS A 347 9.96 -8.05 -33.19
C LYS A 347 11.01 -6.97 -33.35
N ILE A 348 10.63 -5.72 -33.10
CA ILE A 348 11.48 -4.53 -33.25
C ILE A 348 11.14 -3.55 -32.12
N VAL A 349 12.17 -2.90 -31.58
CA VAL A 349 12.04 -1.80 -30.62
C VAL A 349 12.85 -0.61 -31.13
N PHE A 350 12.26 0.57 -31.09
CA PHE A 350 12.91 1.84 -31.37
C PHE A 350 12.91 2.70 -30.12
N ILE A 351 14.02 3.39 -29.86
CA ILE A 351 14.17 4.37 -28.78
C ILE A 351 14.34 5.75 -29.40
N ASN A 352 13.57 6.73 -28.92
CA ASN A 352 13.61 8.13 -29.39
C ASN A 352 13.38 8.30 -30.91
N LYS A 353 12.77 7.31 -31.55
CA LYS A 353 12.55 7.23 -33.00
C LYS A 353 11.13 6.70 -33.27
N ASN A 354 10.54 7.10 -34.39
CA ASN A 354 9.24 6.62 -34.88
C ASN A 354 8.05 6.85 -33.93
N VAL A 355 8.12 7.86 -33.06
CA VAL A 355 7.04 8.34 -32.21
C VAL A 355 6.91 9.85 -32.38
N ASN A 356 5.75 10.30 -32.85
CA ASN A 356 5.43 11.72 -33.01
C ASN A 356 4.25 12.08 -32.11
N VAL A 357 4.09 13.37 -31.79
CA VAL A 357 3.01 13.84 -30.91
C VAL A 357 1.62 13.52 -31.51
N GLU A 358 1.51 13.55 -32.84
CA GLU A 358 0.28 13.26 -33.58
C GLU A 358 -0.14 11.79 -33.49
N ASP A 359 0.73 10.88 -33.05
CA ASP A 359 0.35 9.48 -32.80
C ASP A 359 -0.64 9.33 -31.63
N PHE A 360 -0.77 10.37 -30.79
CA PHE A 360 -1.58 10.40 -29.57
C PHE A 360 -2.78 11.37 -29.67
N ASN A 361 -3.11 11.80 -30.89
CA ASN A 361 -4.16 12.78 -31.16
C ASN A 361 -5.39 12.20 -31.82
#